data_AF-A0A2N6DI43-F1
#
_entry.id   AF-A0A2N6DI43-F1
#
_cell.length_a   1.000
_cell.length_b   1.000
_cell.length_c   1.000
_cell.angle_alpha   90.00
_cell.angle_beta   90.00
_cell.angle_gamma   90.00
#
_symmetry.space_group_name_H-M   'P 1'
#
loop_
_entity.id
_entity.type
_entity.pdbx_description
1 polymer ?
#
loop_
_entity_poly.entity_id
_entity_poly.type
_entity_poly.pdbx_seq_one_letter_code
_entity_poly.pdbx_strand_id
1 'polypeptide(L)'
;MYKFFITTALLILSVVASFAEETVEVMGNISVTKTYAYVEPDFDSKALARLNKNSKVLILGQDGDWMKVRLYNKSEAYVYAKYVSLKFENITRKESEVKALIDINNLLDQFNDIVQSSWFAEKQKIVPALKFHSGKTPDDISLLYTAVNSKDEPVPSLKENPLSSDMVKLIELIYMKMIVLTYDRYKINIVVPDFISGTYKGKTENYVSLTLQKNFANLDEIKGGTGSIWDYVRSAKRPEEMFNDYPH
;
A
#
# COMPACT_ATOMS: atom_id res chain seq x y z
N MET A 1 23.22 -30.45 44.44
CA MET A 1 22.76 -30.89 43.10
C MET A 1 22.19 -29.66 42.40
N TYR A 2 23.05 -28.86 41.78
CA TYR A 2 22.70 -27.59 41.14
C TYR A 2 22.25 -27.89 39.70
N LYS A 3 20.97 -27.66 39.39
CA LYS A 3 20.45 -27.75 38.02
C LYS A 3 20.94 -26.52 37.25
N PHE A 4 21.82 -26.76 36.27
CA PHE A 4 22.19 -25.78 35.26
C PHE A 4 20.92 -25.37 34.49
N PHE A 5 20.47 -24.12 34.67
CA PHE A 5 19.61 -23.47 33.69
C PHE A 5 20.50 -23.01 32.54
N ILE A 6 20.34 -23.64 31.39
CA ILE A 6 20.96 -23.19 30.14
C ILE A 6 20.24 -21.90 29.74
N THR A 7 20.88 -20.76 30.00
CA THR A 7 20.54 -19.47 29.40
C THR A 7 20.90 -19.53 27.91
N THR A 8 19.96 -19.94 27.07
CA THR A 8 20.00 -19.69 25.62
C THR A 8 18.95 -18.65 25.27
N ALA A 9 19.27 -17.39 25.57
CA ALA A 9 18.48 -16.24 25.16
C ALA A 9 19.44 -15.08 24.82
N LEU A 10 20.37 -15.30 23.88
CA LEU A 10 21.18 -14.22 23.31
C LEU A 10 21.86 -14.68 22.01
N LEU A 11 21.12 -14.77 20.91
CA LEU A 11 21.77 -14.96 19.60
C LEU A 11 21.02 -14.42 18.38
N ILE A 12 19.95 -13.64 18.57
CA ILE A 12 19.28 -12.97 17.44
C ILE A 12 19.70 -11.49 17.36
N LEU A 13 20.17 -10.87 18.45
CA LEU A 13 20.57 -9.45 18.44
C LEU A 13 22.01 -9.18 18.00
N SER A 14 22.93 -10.15 18.10
CA SER A 14 24.37 -9.88 17.91
C SER A 14 24.85 -9.88 16.46
N VAL A 15 24.05 -10.35 15.49
CA VAL A 15 24.44 -10.31 14.07
C VAL A 15 24.07 -8.95 13.43
N VAL A 16 23.21 -8.16 14.07
CA VAL A 16 22.68 -6.89 13.52
C VAL A 16 23.68 -5.73 13.61
N ALA A 17 24.72 -5.82 14.45
CA ALA A 17 25.59 -4.68 14.77
C ALA A 17 26.70 -4.37 13.73
N SER A 18 26.86 -5.16 12.65
CA SER A 18 27.96 -5.00 11.69
C SER A 18 27.55 -4.59 10.27
N PHE A 19 26.26 -4.51 9.97
CA PHE A 19 25.77 -4.04 8.68
C PHE A 19 24.72 -2.96 8.96
N ALA A 20 25.18 -1.73 9.09
CA ALA A 20 24.29 -0.59 8.92
C ALA A 20 23.69 -0.71 7.51
N GLU A 21 22.34 -0.67 7.42
CA GLU A 21 21.54 -0.44 6.20
C GLU A 21 20.82 -1.63 5.51
N GLU A 22 20.66 -2.80 6.13
CA GLU A 22 19.66 -3.80 5.69
C GLU A 22 18.59 -4.02 6.77
N THR A 23 17.38 -3.47 6.58
CA THR A 23 16.21 -3.89 7.35
C THR A 23 15.78 -5.26 6.84
N VAL A 24 16.23 -6.34 7.49
CA VAL A 24 15.75 -7.70 7.18
C VAL A 24 14.30 -7.81 7.65
N GLU A 25 13.34 -7.61 6.75
CA GLU A 25 11.94 -7.90 7.02
C GLU A 25 11.76 -9.42 7.16
N VAL A 26 11.46 -9.87 8.38
CA VAL A 26 11.21 -11.29 8.64
C VAL A 26 9.77 -11.60 8.23
N MET A 27 9.60 -12.45 7.21
CA MET A 27 8.29 -12.89 6.76
C MET A 27 7.90 -14.22 7.44
N GLY A 28 6.64 -14.31 7.86
CA GLY A 28 6.03 -15.53 8.37
C GLY A 28 5.00 -16.10 7.40
N ASN A 29 5.01 -17.41 7.20
CA ASN A 29 3.94 -18.12 6.50
C ASN A 29 3.13 -18.93 7.51
N ILE A 30 1.81 -18.86 7.43
CA ILE A 30 0.94 -19.70 8.26
C ILE A 30 1.06 -21.17 7.84
N SER A 31 1.51 -22.03 8.75
CA SER A 31 1.79 -23.44 8.48
C SER A 31 0.56 -24.36 8.64
N VAL A 32 -0.44 -23.91 9.39
CA VAL A 32 -1.68 -24.65 9.69
C VAL A 32 -2.80 -24.29 8.69
N THR A 33 -3.77 -25.20 8.52
CA THR A 33 -4.92 -25.01 7.60
C THR A 33 -5.66 -23.69 7.84
N LYS A 34 -5.82 -23.33 9.11
CA LYS A 34 -6.54 -22.13 9.56
C LYS A 34 -6.02 -21.71 10.93
N THR A 35 -5.87 -20.41 11.13
CA THR A 35 -5.69 -19.77 12.44
C THR A 35 -6.33 -18.38 12.43
N TYR A 36 -6.18 -17.66 13.54
CA TYR A 36 -6.63 -16.28 13.68
C TYR A 36 -5.47 -15.39 14.14
N ALA A 37 -5.56 -14.10 13.79
CA ALA A 37 -4.72 -13.06 14.34
C ALA A 37 -5.53 -12.29 15.38
N TYR A 38 -4.96 -12.10 16.57
CA TYR A 38 -5.64 -11.63 17.78
C TYR A 38 -5.19 -10.21 18.15
N VAL A 39 -6.02 -9.45 18.88
CA VAL A 39 -5.64 -8.12 19.38
C VAL A 39 -4.53 -8.21 20.43
N GLU A 40 -4.58 -9.24 21.27
CA GLU A 40 -3.61 -9.50 22.34
C GLU A 40 -3.00 -10.90 22.18
N PRO A 41 -1.85 -11.20 22.81
CA PRO A 41 -1.23 -12.53 22.80
C PRO A 41 -2.00 -13.53 23.67
N ASP A 42 -3.29 -13.71 23.37
CA ASP A 42 -4.23 -14.57 24.07
C ASP A 42 -5.29 -15.10 23.09
N PHE A 43 -5.57 -16.41 23.17
CA PHE A 43 -6.61 -17.08 22.38
C PHE A 43 -8.02 -16.64 22.75
N ASP A 44 -8.22 -16.14 23.96
CA ASP A 44 -9.52 -15.64 24.43
C ASP A 44 -9.76 -14.17 24.04
N SER A 45 -8.75 -13.49 23.50
CA SER A 45 -8.88 -12.13 23.01
C SER A 45 -9.62 -12.04 21.66
N LYS A 46 -10.03 -10.82 21.28
CA LYS A 46 -10.76 -10.60 20.03
C LYS A 46 -9.92 -10.99 18.82
N ALA A 47 -10.45 -11.89 17.98
CA ALA A 47 -9.87 -12.17 16.67
C ALA A 47 -10.10 -10.98 15.71
N LEU A 48 -9.01 -10.46 15.14
CA LEU A 48 -9.00 -9.39 14.15
C LEU A 48 -9.13 -9.91 12.72
N ALA A 49 -8.53 -11.06 12.42
CA ALA A 49 -8.54 -11.64 11.09
C ALA A 49 -8.43 -13.16 11.13
N ARG A 50 -9.04 -13.82 10.13
CA ARG A 50 -8.80 -15.23 9.85
C ARG A 50 -7.63 -15.35 8.88
N LEU A 51 -6.66 -16.19 9.20
CA LEU A 51 -5.52 -16.53 8.34
C LEU A 51 -5.62 -17.99 7.90
N ASN A 52 -5.43 -18.26 6.62
CA ASN A 52 -5.43 -19.62 6.08
C ASN A 52 -3.98 -20.10 5.89
N LYS A 53 -3.79 -21.39 5.61
CA LYS A 53 -2.46 -21.92 5.26
C LYS A 53 -1.83 -21.10 4.14
N ASN A 54 -0.53 -20.85 4.27
CA ASN A 54 0.28 -20.02 3.37
C ASN A 54 -0.07 -18.52 3.36
N SER A 55 -0.98 -18.05 4.24
CA SER A 55 -1.11 -16.60 4.47
C SER A 55 0.24 -16.04 4.91
N LYS A 56 0.68 -14.96 4.25
CA LYS A 56 1.91 -14.25 4.58
C LYS A 56 1.63 -13.15 5.59
N VAL A 57 2.50 -13.01 6.57
CA VAL A 57 2.46 -11.94 7.59
C VAL A 57 3.85 -11.37 7.77
N LEU A 58 3.96 -10.06 7.98
CA LEU A 58 5.22 -9.43 8.36
C LEU A 58 5.41 -9.61 9.87
N ILE A 59 6.57 -10.12 10.29
CA ILE A 59 6.89 -10.32 11.70
C ILE A 59 7.51 -9.03 12.25
N LEU A 60 6.86 -8.47 13.26
CA LEU A 60 7.31 -7.26 13.97
C LEU A 60 8.13 -7.60 15.22
N GLY A 61 7.93 -8.79 15.78
CA GLY A 61 8.62 -9.26 16.96
C GLY A 61 7.99 -10.52 17.54
N GLN A 62 8.54 -10.99 18.65
CA GLN A 62 8.04 -12.13 19.40
C GLN A 62 7.77 -11.71 20.85
N ASP A 63 6.65 -12.15 21.39
CA ASP A 63 6.23 -11.96 22.78
C ASP A 63 5.81 -13.33 23.35
N GLY A 64 6.73 -13.97 24.08
CA GLY A 64 6.55 -15.34 24.56
C GLY A 64 6.24 -16.32 23.41
N ASP A 65 5.10 -17.00 23.51
CA ASP A 65 4.63 -17.97 22.51
C ASP A 65 3.86 -17.32 21.34
N TRP A 66 3.90 -15.99 21.22
CA TRP A 66 3.18 -15.23 20.21
C TRP A 66 4.12 -14.43 19.32
N MET A 67 3.79 -14.40 18.03
CA MET A 67 4.43 -13.49 17.08
C MET A 67 3.56 -12.26 16.95
N LYS A 68 4.16 -11.10 17.22
CA LYS A 68 3.57 -9.81 16.86
C LYS A 68 3.75 -9.63 15.36
N VAL A 69 2.66 -9.43 14.64
CA VAL A 69 2.64 -9.37 13.18
C VAL A 69 1.94 -8.11 12.69
N ARG A 70 2.27 -7.69 11.47
CA ARG A 70 1.47 -6.71 10.72
C ARG A 70 0.63 -7.43 9.67
N LEU A 71 -0.68 -7.27 9.79
CA LEU A 71 -1.65 -7.76 8.80
C LEU A 71 -1.66 -6.86 7.55
N TYR A 72 -2.23 -7.35 6.45
CA TYR A 72 -2.35 -6.59 5.21
C TYR A 72 -3.11 -5.26 5.37
N ASN A 73 -4.09 -5.22 6.28
CA ASN A 73 -4.86 -4.02 6.63
C ASN A 73 -4.12 -3.10 7.64
N LYS A 74 -2.81 -3.33 7.87
CA LYS A 74 -1.93 -2.59 8.79
C LYS A 74 -2.20 -2.79 10.29
N SER A 75 -3.22 -3.56 10.67
CA SER A 75 -3.44 -3.86 12.09
C SER A 75 -2.27 -4.67 12.63
N GLU A 76 -1.75 -4.25 13.77
CA GLU A 76 -0.87 -5.09 14.57
C GLU A 76 -1.73 -6.15 15.26
N ALA A 77 -1.24 -7.38 15.22
CA ALA A 77 -1.96 -8.51 15.77
C ALA A 77 -0.97 -9.55 16.29
N TYR A 78 -1.49 -10.50 17.04
CA TYR A 78 -0.72 -11.61 17.59
C TYR A 78 -1.16 -12.92 16.93
N VAL A 79 -0.19 -13.69 16.46
CA VAL A 79 -0.42 -15.04 15.92
C VAL A 79 0.43 -16.01 16.71
N TYR A 80 -0.16 -17.12 17.16
CA TYR A 80 0.57 -18.12 17.94
C TYR A 80 1.79 -18.63 17.17
N ALA A 81 2.98 -18.52 17.76
CA ALA A 81 4.26 -18.65 17.06
C ALA A 81 4.44 -20.02 16.40
N LYS A 82 3.91 -21.07 17.02
CA LYS A 82 3.94 -22.45 16.48
C LYS A 82 3.23 -22.59 15.12
N TYR A 83 2.33 -21.65 14.78
CA TYR A 83 1.60 -21.64 13.52
C TYR A 83 2.30 -20.83 12.42
N VAL A 84 3.45 -20.23 12.72
CA VAL A 84 4.20 -19.39 11.81
C VAL A 84 5.50 -20.08 11.45
N SER A 85 5.69 -20.38 10.17
CA SER A 85 6.97 -20.78 9.61
C SER A 85 7.72 -19.52 9.18
N LEU A 86 8.80 -19.20 9.89
CA LEU A 86 9.65 -18.07 9.56
C LEU A 86 10.46 -18.36 8.31
N LYS A 87 10.45 -17.39 7.40
CA LYS A 87 11.34 -17.34 6.26
C LYS A 87 12.17 -16.06 6.40
N PHE A 88 13.44 -16.24 6.72
CA PHE A 88 14.41 -15.16 6.65
C PHE A 88 14.73 -14.94 5.18
N GLU A 89 13.98 -14.03 4.56
CA GLU A 89 14.36 -13.50 3.26
C GLU A 89 15.24 -12.28 3.56
N ASN A 90 16.47 -12.30 3.07
CA ASN A 90 17.23 -11.06 2.91
C ASN A 90 16.53 -10.31 1.76
N ILE A 91 15.46 -9.60 2.08
CA ILE A 91 14.74 -8.81 1.09
C ILE A 91 15.64 -7.64 0.77
N THR A 92 16.26 -7.71 -0.41
CA THR A 92 17.05 -6.61 -0.93
C THR A 92 16.16 -5.40 -1.13
N ARG A 93 16.73 -4.20 -1.05
CA ARG A 93 16.02 -2.95 -1.39
C ARG A 93 15.24 -3.07 -2.71
N LYS A 94 15.83 -3.72 -3.71
CA LYS A 94 15.21 -3.94 -5.03
C LYS A 94 13.94 -4.80 -4.95
N GLU A 95 13.92 -5.82 -4.10
CA GLU A 95 12.73 -6.66 -3.90
C GLU A 95 11.62 -5.91 -3.16
N SER A 96 11.96 -5.09 -2.16
CA SER A 96 11.00 -4.19 -1.51
C SER A 96 10.40 -3.19 -2.51
N GLU A 97 11.22 -2.65 -3.40
CA GLU A 97 10.78 -1.76 -4.47
C GLU A 97 9.81 -2.47 -5.43
N VAL A 98 10.17 -3.67 -5.91
CA VAL A 98 9.30 -4.49 -6.77
C VAL A 98 7.98 -4.80 -6.07
N LYS A 99 8.02 -5.17 -4.80
CA LYS A 99 6.81 -5.45 -4.02
C LYS A 99 5.92 -4.21 -3.90
N ALA A 100 6.49 -3.03 -3.67
CA ALA A 100 5.72 -1.80 -3.61
C ALA A 100 5.01 -1.51 -4.94
N LEU A 101 5.67 -1.71 -6.08
CA LEU A 101 5.04 -1.55 -7.40
C LEU A 101 3.90 -2.55 -7.64
N ILE A 102 4.05 -3.81 -7.21
CA ILE A 102 2.97 -4.81 -7.27
C ILE A 102 1.80 -4.40 -6.39
N ASP A 103 2.06 -4.00 -5.14
CA ASP A 103 1.02 -3.54 -4.21
C ASP A 103 0.28 -2.32 -4.78
N ILE A 104 0.99 -1.40 -5.44
CA ILE A 104 0.38 -0.23 -6.11
C ILE A 104 -0.54 -0.69 -7.23
N ASN A 105 -0.09 -1.55 -8.15
CA ASN A 105 -0.94 -2.06 -9.23
C ASN A 105 -2.21 -2.75 -8.70
N ASN A 106 -2.09 -3.57 -7.65
CA ASN A 106 -3.25 -4.20 -7.01
C ASN A 106 -4.25 -3.18 -6.44
N LEU A 107 -3.78 -2.05 -5.92
CA LEU A 107 -4.65 -0.97 -5.45
C LEU A 107 -5.37 -0.27 -6.62
N LEU A 108 -4.70 -0.10 -7.76
CA LEU A 108 -5.33 0.46 -8.97
C LEU A 108 -6.43 -0.47 -9.50
N ASP A 109 -6.17 -1.78 -9.52
CA ASP A 109 -7.14 -2.78 -9.94
C ASP A 109 -8.36 -2.79 -9.01
N GLN A 110 -8.16 -2.75 -7.70
CA GLN A 110 -9.25 -2.64 -6.73
C GLN A 110 -10.07 -1.35 -6.92
N PHE A 111 -9.42 -0.23 -7.22
CA PHE A 111 -10.14 1.00 -7.54
C PHE A 111 -10.96 0.85 -8.81
N ASN A 112 -10.41 0.27 -9.88
CA ASN A 112 -11.15 -0.01 -11.10
C ASN A 112 -12.36 -0.91 -10.83
N ASP A 113 -12.24 -1.96 -10.01
CA ASP A 113 -13.38 -2.82 -9.64
C ASP A 113 -14.48 -2.05 -8.90
N ILE A 114 -14.10 -1.17 -7.96
CA ILE A 114 -15.03 -0.28 -7.24
C ILE A 114 -15.75 0.64 -8.23
N VAL A 115 -15.01 1.29 -9.13
CA VAL A 115 -15.62 2.21 -10.11
C VAL A 115 -16.52 1.44 -11.08
N GLN A 116 -16.07 0.28 -11.58
CA GLN A 116 -16.81 -0.54 -12.55
C GLN A 116 -18.14 -1.05 -11.99
N SER A 117 -18.20 -1.32 -10.69
CA SER A 117 -19.42 -1.76 -9.99
C SER A 117 -20.31 -0.62 -9.50
N SER A 118 -19.90 0.64 -9.72
CA SER A 118 -20.68 1.81 -9.30
C SER A 118 -21.85 2.12 -10.23
N TRP A 119 -22.91 2.69 -9.66
CA TRP A 119 -24.06 3.22 -10.43
C TRP A 119 -23.62 4.28 -11.46
N PHE A 120 -22.52 4.98 -11.19
CA PHE A 120 -21.99 6.04 -12.05
C PHE A 120 -21.42 5.45 -13.35
N ALA A 121 -20.57 4.42 -13.25
CA ALA A 121 -20.00 3.77 -14.42
C ALA A 121 -21.08 3.11 -15.30
N GLU A 122 -22.08 2.49 -14.68
CA GLU A 122 -23.25 1.93 -15.37
C GLU A 122 -24.04 3.01 -16.12
N LYS A 123 -24.42 4.08 -15.43
CA LYS A 123 -25.20 5.20 -16.02
C LYS A 123 -24.46 5.86 -17.18
N GLN A 124 -23.17 6.13 -17.00
CA GLN A 124 -22.34 6.82 -17.99
C GLN A 124 -21.80 5.87 -19.09
N LYS A 125 -22.02 4.55 -18.94
CA LYS A 125 -21.54 3.50 -19.86
C LYS A 125 -20.04 3.56 -20.10
N ILE A 126 -19.29 3.75 -19.02
CA ILE A 126 -17.82 3.82 -19.03
C ILE A 126 -17.23 2.61 -18.31
N VAL A 127 -16.02 2.24 -18.72
CA VAL A 127 -15.17 1.24 -18.06
C VAL A 127 -13.97 1.97 -17.49
N PRO A 128 -13.70 1.89 -16.17
CA PRO A 128 -12.53 2.52 -15.58
C PRO A 128 -11.25 1.87 -16.11
N ALA A 129 -10.24 2.69 -16.36
CA ALA A 129 -8.96 2.24 -16.90
C ALA A 129 -7.79 2.98 -16.23
N LEU A 130 -7.90 3.18 -14.91
CA LEU A 130 -6.79 3.68 -14.09
C LEU A 130 -5.66 2.65 -14.10
N LYS A 131 -4.45 3.05 -14.44
CA LYS A 131 -3.32 2.11 -14.52
C LYS A 131 -1.99 2.77 -14.25
N PHE A 132 -1.00 1.96 -13.88
CA PHE A 132 0.38 2.40 -13.82
C PHE A 132 0.83 2.82 -15.23
N HIS A 133 1.39 4.02 -15.34
CA HIS A 133 1.78 4.59 -16.62
C HIS A 133 3.30 4.52 -16.83
N SER A 134 4.07 4.99 -15.84
CA SER A 134 5.53 5.01 -15.90
C SER A 134 6.14 5.12 -14.51
N GLY A 135 7.44 4.83 -14.39
CA GLY A 135 8.19 4.88 -13.14
C GLY A 135 9.01 3.62 -12.99
N LYS A 136 10.32 3.75 -12.79
CA LYS A 136 11.21 2.58 -12.61
C LYS A 136 11.28 2.14 -11.15
N THR A 137 11.10 3.09 -10.26
CA THR A 137 11.22 2.94 -8.81
C THR A 137 9.98 3.53 -8.15
N PRO A 138 9.60 3.08 -6.94
CA PRO A 138 8.37 3.53 -6.29
C PRO A 138 8.43 4.96 -5.75
N ASP A 139 9.55 5.67 -5.86
CA ASP A 139 9.69 7.04 -5.38
C ASP A 139 9.23 8.10 -6.39
N ASP A 140 9.18 7.78 -7.68
CA ASP A 140 8.63 8.66 -8.71
C ASP A 140 7.85 7.82 -9.74
N ILE A 141 6.53 7.88 -9.62
CA ILE A 141 5.61 7.12 -10.45
C ILE A 141 4.63 8.05 -11.16
N SER A 142 4.12 7.58 -12.29
CA SER A 142 3.01 8.20 -13.01
C SER A 142 1.87 7.20 -13.14
N LEU A 143 0.65 7.66 -12.91
CA LEU A 143 -0.59 6.91 -13.04
C LEU A 143 -1.43 7.55 -14.15
N LEU A 144 -1.96 6.74 -15.08
CA LEU A 144 -2.92 7.20 -16.07
C LEU A 144 -4.31 7.10 -15.49
N TYR A 145 -4.95 8.24 -15.24
CA TYR A 145 -6.34 8.31 -14.77
C TYR A 145 -7.27 8.52 -15.96
N THR A 146 -8.02 7.48 -16.34
CA THR A 146 -8.93 7.54 -17.50
C THR A 146 -10.04 6.50 -17.35
N ALA A 147 -11.08 6.66 -18.17
CA ALA A 147 -12.07 5.64 -18.46
C ALA A 147 -12.14 5.45 -19.98
N VAL A 148 -12.66 4.30 -20.41
CA VAL A 148 -12.85 3.96 -21.82
C VAL A 148 -14.30 3.61 -22.11
N ASN A 149 -14.70 3.71 -23.37
CA ASN A 149 -16.00 3.25 -23.84
C ASN A 149 -15.95 1.74 -24.18
N SER A 150 -17.04 1.20 -24.72
CA SER A 150 -17.13 -0.22 -25.12
C SER A 150 -16.20 -0.65 -26.27
N LYS A 151 -15.45 0.29 -26.86
CA LYS A 151 -14.44 0.05 -27.91
C LYS A 151 -13.01 0.26 -27.39
N ASP A 152 -12.82 0.36 -26.08
CA ASP A 152 -11.55 0.67 -25.42
C ASP A 152 -10.96 2.05 -25.79
N GLU A 153 -11.79 2.97 -26.28
CA GLU A 153 -11.37 4.33 -26.60
C GLU A 153 -11.50 5.23 -25.37
N PRO A 154 -10.49 6.08 -25.05
CA PRO A 154 -10.58 7.04 -23.96
C PRO A 154 -11.82 7.92 -24.05
N VAL A 155 -12.49 8.13 -22.93
CA VAL A 155 -13.67 8.99 -22.80
C VAL A 155 -13.22 10.36 -22.28
N PRO A 156 -13.68 11.48 -22.87
CA PRO A 156 -13.37 12.81 -22.34
C PRO A 156 -14.04 13.04 -20.98
N SER A 157 -13.58 14.07 -20.29
CA SER A 157 -14.11 14.36 -18.96
C SER A 157 -15.61 14.62 -18.91
N LEU A 158 -16.29 13.96 -17.97
CA LEU A 158 -17.75 14.09 -17.77
C LEU A 158 -18.14 15.26 -16.87
N LYS A 159 -17.16 16.00 -16.33
CA LYS A 159 -17.37 17.16 -15.44
C LYS A 159 -18.17 16.87 -14.17
N GLU A 160 -18.23 15.60 -13.79
CA GLU A 160 -18.76 15.11 -12.53
C GLU A 160 -17.97 13.86 -12.13
N ASN A 161 -17.72 13.71 -10.84
CA ASN A 161 -17.12 12.50 -10.28
C ASN A 161 -17.64 12.24 -8.86
N PRO A 162 -18.65 11.38 -8.69
CA PRO A 162 -19.09 10.96 -7.37
C PRO A 162 -18.08 10.06 -6.64
N LEU A 163 -16.98 9.65 -7.31
CA LEU A 163 -15.93 8.75 -6.80
C LEU A 163 -14.63 9.52 -6.48
N SER A 164 -14.69 10.85 -6.39
CA SER A 164 -13.52 11.70 -6.11
C SER A 164 -12.87 11.34 -4.78
N SER A 165 -13.68 11.09 -3.74
CA SER A 165 -13.20 10.66 -2.42
C SER A 165 -12.46 9.32 -2.46
N ASP A 166 -12.93 8.37 -3.28
CA ASP A 166 -12.28 7.07 -3.45
C ASP A 166 -10.90 7.24 -4.11
N MET A 167 -10.78 8.15 -5.08
CA MET A 167 -9.52 8.46 -5.73
C MET A 167 -8.54 9.13 -4.77
N VAL A 168 -9.00 10.10 -3.96
CA VAL A 168 -8.19 10.71 -2.89
C VAL A 168 -7.70 9.63 -1.92
N LYS A 169 -8.57 8.69 -1.52
CA LYS A 169 -8.18 7.60 -0.62
C LYS A 169 -7.17 6.64 -1.26
N LEU A 170 -7.34 6.33 -2.55
CA LEU A 170 -6.38 5.50 -3.29
C LEU A 170 -4.98 6.12 -3.27
N ILE A 171 -4.88 7.42 -3.57
CA ILE A 171 -3.59 8.13 -3.55
C ILE A 171 -2.95 8.08 -2.16
N GLU A 172 -3.75 8.24 -1.09
CA GLU A 172 -3.25 8.07 0.27
C GLU A 172 -2.69 6.65 0.47
N LEU A 173 -3.43 5.62 0.07
CA LEU A 173 -2.97 4.23 0.20
C LEU A 173 -1.68 3.97 -0.59
N ILE A 174 -1.53 4.55 -1.78
CA ILE A 174 -0.32 4.45 -2.59
C ILE A 174 0.87 5.11 -1.87
N TYR A 175 0.73 6.34 -1.37
CA TYR A 175 1.78 6.97 -0.57
C TYR A 175 2.15 6.12 0.64
N MET A 176 1.18 5.53 1.32
CA MET A 176 1.43 4.64 2.45
C MET A 176 2.24 3.40 2.07
N LYS A 177 2.15 2.91 0.84
CA LYS A 177 3.02 1.85 0.32
C LYS A 177 4.43 2.36 0.00
N MET A 178 4.54 3.59 -0.51
CA MET A 178 5.80 4.20 -0.91
C MET A 178 6.66 4.61 0.32
N ILE A 179 6.09 5.27 1.33
CA ILE A 179 6.83 5.86 2.48
C ILE A 179 7.49 4.84 3.42
N VAL A 180 7.18 3.56 3.27
CA VAL A 180 7.84 2.47 3.99
C VAL A 180 9.29 2.31 3.50
N LEU A 181 9.56 2.66 2.24
CA LEU A 181 10.90 2.59 1.64
C LEU A 181 11.80 3.72 2.19
N THR A 182 13.09 3.73 1.85
CA THR A 182 14.10 4.64 2.42
C THR A 182 14.45 5.82 1.50
N TYR A 183 13.51 6.31 0.68
CA TYR A 183 13.73 7.47 -0.18
C TYR A 183 13.44 8.79 0.56
N ASP A 184 14.17 9.84 0.21
CA ASP A 184 13.98 11.17 0.80
C ASP A 184 12.73 11.88 0.29
N ARG A 185 12.29 11.54 -0.93
CA ARG A 185 11.16 12.18 -1.61
C ARG A 185 10.34 11.15 -2.36
N TYR A 186 9.02 11.34 -2.33
CA TYR A 186 8.06 10.55 -3.08
C TYR A 186 7.20 11.44 -3.96
N LYS A 187 7.00 11.03 -5.21
CA LYS A 187 6.24 11.77 -6.21
C LYS A 187 5.27 10.85 -6.93
N ILE A 188 4.03 11.31 -7.04
CA ILE A 188 2.99 10.69 -7.87
C ILE A 188 2.56 11.73 -8.88
N ASN A 189 2.73 11.44 -10.16
CA ASN A 189 2.16 12.22 -11.25
C ASN A 189 0.88 11.53 -11.72
N ILE A 190 -0.22 12.28 -11.78
CA ILE A 190 -1.42 11.81 -12.46
C ILE A 190 -1.42 12.42 -13.84
N VAL A 191 -1.48 11.55 -14.84
CA VAL A 191 -1.61 11.93 -16.24
C VAL A 191 -2.97 11.51 -16.75
N VAL A 192 -3.49 12.25 -17.72
CA VAL A 192 -4.81 12.05 -18.31
C VAL A 192 -4.71 12.13 -19.83
N PRO A 193 -5.61 11.51 -20.61
CA PRO A 193 -5.59 11.63 -22.06
C PRO A 193 -5.85 13.09 -22.49
N ASP A 194 -5.08 13.60 -23.46
CA ASP A 194 -5.30 14.95 -24.00
C ASP A 194 -6.49 14.95 -24.99
N PHE A 195 -7.53 15.70 -24.65
CA PHE A 195 -8.68 15.95 -25.51
C PHE A 195 -8.75 17.41 -25.95
N ILE A 196 -8.92 17.63 -27.26
CA ILE A 196 -9.26 18.95 -27.80
C ILE A 196 -10.60 18.83 -28.51
N SER A 197 -11.58 19.62 -28.07
CA SER A 197 -12.96 19.59 -28.59
C SER A 197 -13.56 18.17 -28.58
N GLY A 198 -13.33 17.42 -27.50
CA GLY A 198 -13.83 16.05 -27.32
C GLY A 198 -13.11 14.97 -28.12
N THR A 199 -12.05 15.31 -28.85
CA THR A 199 -11.25 14.34 -29.63
C THR A 199 -9.92 14.06 -28.95
N TYR A 200 -9.65 12.77 -28.69
CA TYR A 200 -8.38 12.30 -28.14
C TYR A 200 -7.21 12.55 -29.11
N LYS A 201 -6.09 13.07 -28.60
CA LYS A 201 -4.91 13.46 -29.41
C LYS A 201 -3.81 12.43 -29.48
N GLY A 202 -4.03 11.22 -28.97
CA GLY A 202 -3.02 10.16 -29.00
C GLY A 202 -1.85 10.39 -28.03
N LYS A 203 -1.99 11.34 -27.10
CA LYS A 203 -0.98 11.66 -26.07
C LYS A 203 -1.66 11.96 -24.73
N THR A 204 -0.88 11.95 -23.67
CA THR A 204 -1.33 12.32 -22.33
C THR A 204 -0.79 13.68 -21.92
N GLU A 205 -1.45 14.32 -20.96
CA GLU A 205 -0.98 15.52 -20.30
C GLU A 205 -0.95 15.34 -18.78
N ASN A 206 -0.19 16.20 -18.08
CA ASN A 206 -0.08 16.14 -16.63
C ASN A 206 -1.29 16.82 -15.99
N TYR A 207 -2.10 16.05 -15.27
CA TYR A 207 -3.25 16.56 -14.53
C TYR A 207 -2.83 17.18 -13.19
N VAL A 208 -2.06 16.44 -12.39
CA VAL A 208 -1.54 16.91 -11.11
C VAL A 208 -0.25 16.18 -10.76
N SER A 209 0.69 16.91 -10.16
CA SER A 209 1.85 16.32 -9.50
C SER A 209 1.71 16.47 -8.00
N LEU A 210 1.90 15.35 -7.29
CA LEU A 210 1.83 15.24 -5.84
C LEU A 210 3.23 14.91 -5.34
N THR A 211 3.74 15.65 -4.36
CA THR A 211 5.10 15.43 -3.85
C THR A 211 5.12 15.45 -2.33
N LEU A 212 5.70 14.41 -1.74
CA LEU A 212 5.96 14.30 -0.30
C LEU A 212 7.46 14.26 -0.07
N GLN A 213 7.92 15.11 0.85
CA GLN A 213 9.31 15.14 1.31
C GLN A 213 9.36 14.44 2.67
N LYS A 214 10.01 13.27 2.73
CA LYS A 214 9.90 12.33 3.87
C LYS A 214 10.43 12.95 5.16
N ASN A 215 11.49 13.74 5.08
CA ASN A 215 12.11 14.45 6.20
C ASN A 215 11.22 15.50 6.88
N PHE A 216 10.17 15.97 6.21
CA PHE A 216 9.19 16.90 6.78
C PHE A 216 7.89 16.21 7.23
N ALA A 217 7.77 14.89 7.04
CA ALA A 217 6.59 14.13 7.39
C ALA A 217 6.72 13.47 8.76
N ASN A 218 5.73 13.63 9.63
CA ASN A 218 5.64 12.84 10.85
C ASN A 218 5.12 11.44 10.52
N LEU A 219 6.05 10.53 10.19
CA LEU A 219 5.70 9.17 9.76
C LEU A 219 5.02 8.35 10.86
N ASP A 220 5.27 8.65 12.13
CA ASP A 220 4.67 7.92 13.25
C ASP A 220 3.19 8.27 13.42
N GLU A 221 2.81 9.55 13.27
CA GLU A 221 1.41 9.97 13.24
C GLU A 221 0.65 9.39 12.06
N ILE A 222 1.28 9.41 10.88
CA ILE A 222 0.71 8.88 9.64
C ILE A 222 0.52 7.36 9.72
N LYS A 223 1.50 6.63 10.25
CA LYS A 223 1.40 5.18 10.45
C LYS A 223 0.45 4.80 11.59
N GLY A 224 0.38 5.64 12.63
CA GLY A 224 -0.52 5.49 13.77
C GLY A 224 -1.96 5.91 13.49
N GLY A 225 -2.23 6.54 12.34
CA GLY A 225 -3.57 6.96 11.93
C GLY A 225 -4.10 8.21 12.64
N THR A 226 -3.23 8.93 13.38
CA THR A 226 -3.57 10.18 14.07
C THR A 226 -3.31 11.42 13.20
N GLY A 227 -2.56 11.27 12.11
CA GLY A 227 -2.30 12.32 11.12
C GLY A 227 -2.66 11.87 9.70
N SER A 228 -2.89 12.82 8.79
CA SER A 228 -3.19 12.55 7.38
C SER A 228 -1.93 12.65 6.53
N ILE A 229 -1.79 11.78 5.53
CA ILE A 229 -0.72 11.93 4.53
C ILE A 229 -0.82 13.27 3.81
N TRP A 230 -2.04 13.77 3.64
CA TRP A 230 -2.34 14.97 2.87
C TRP A 230 -1.84 16.25 3.55
N ASP A 231 -1.57 16.21 4.85
CA ASP A 231 -0.92 17.29 5.58
C ASP A 231 0.52 17.53 5.10
N TYR A 232 1.12 16.51 4.47
CA TYR A 232 2.52 16.48 4.04
C TYR A 232 2.71 16.40 2.52
N VAL A 233 1.64 16.10 1.77
CA VAL A 233 1.67 16.07 0.29
C VAL A 233 1.48 17.47 -0.25
N ARG A 234 2.47 17.95 -1.03
CA ARG A 234 2.41 19.22 -1.74
C ARG A 234 1.85 19.04 -3.13
N SER A 235 0.94 19.92 -3.53
CA SER A 235 0.35 19.97 -4.85
C SER A 235 -0.13 21.39 -5.19
N ALA A 236 -0.35 21.65 -6.49
CA ALA A 236 -0.99 22.88 -6.96
C ALA A 236 -2.51 22.91 -6.73
N LYS A 237 -3.13 21.75 -6.50
CA LYS A 237 -4.56 21.61 -6.16
C LYS A 237 -4.69 21.10 -4.73
N ARG A 238 -5.78 21.42 -4.04
CA ARG A 238 -6.11 20.79 -2.76
C ARG A 238 -6.78 19.44 -2.97
N PRO A 239 -6.66 18.46 -2.05
CA PRO A 239 -7.27 17.14 -2.24
C PRO A 239 -8.78 17.19 -2.50
N GLU A 240 -9.50 18.13 -1.88
CA GLU A 240 -10.96 18.29 -2.05
C GLU A 240 -11.33 18.91 -3.42
N GLU A 241 -10.36 19.54 -4.08
CA GLU A 241 -10.51 20.15 -5.40
C GLU A 241 -10.04 19.22 -6.53
N MET A 242 -9.34 18.14 -6.17
CA MET A 242 -8.84 17.15 -7.12
C MET A 242 -9.94 16.15 -7.48
N PHE A 243 -9.84 15.62 -8.70
CA PHE A 243 -10.68 14.52 -9.18
C PHE A 243 -12.18 14.83 -9.15
N ASN A 244 -12.60 16.10 -9.15
CA ASN A 244 -14.02 16.45 -9.20
C ASN A 244 -14.70 16.07 -10.53
N ASP A 245 -13.90 15.78 -11.56
CA ASP A 245 -14.36 15.28 -12.85
C ASP A 245 -13.78 13.88 -13.13
N TYR A 246 -14.59 12.99 -13.73
CA TYR A 246 -14.15 11.64 -14.09
C TYR A 246 -14.72 11.13 -15.43
N PRO A 247 -13.87 10.54 -16.30
CA PRO A 247 -12.41 10.70 -16.29
C PRO A 247 -11.98 12.16 -16.39
N HIS A 248 -10.70 12.45 -16.20
CA HIS A 248 -10.15 13.76 -16.57
C HIS A 248 -9.66 13.72 -18.02
#